data_AF-S7SRY6-F1
#
_entry.id   AF-S7SRY6-F1
#
_cell.length_a   1.000
_cell.length_b   1.000
_cell.length_c   1.000
_cell.angle_alpha   90.00
_cell.angle_beta   90.00
_cell.angle_gamma   90.00
#
_symmetry.space_group_name_H-M   'P 1'
#
loop_
_entity.id
_entity.type
_entity.pdbx_description
1 polymer ?
#
loop_
_entity_poly.entity_id
_entity_poly.type
_entity_poly.pdbx_seq_one_letter_code
_entity_poly.pdbx_strand_id
1 'polypeptide(L)'
;MGSPRRHHPFYGIVLQEYSVEQKKLVGEPKIIFKGTDLRITEGPHLYKINGYYYLLTAEGGTRYNHAATIARSRSLYGPYEVHPDNPLITSWLYPRNPLQKAGHASIVHTHTDEWFLVHLTGRPLPREGQPLLEHRGYCPLGRETAIQRLEWKDGWPYVVGGNGPSLEIDGPNVEEVPWEKDYDEKDDFDGDTLNHHFQTLRIPLGEDIATLKARPGHLRLYGRESLTSRFTQAFVARRWQHFYFIAETKVSFRPTTFQQSAGLVNYYNTQNWTTLQITWHEEKGRILELMTCDHLVVDQPLRGREIVVPDDIEYVYLRVTVQATTYKYSYSFDGMNWIDLPVTFESYKLSDDYIKSRAAFTGAFVGMHCRDGSGQNNYADFDYFLYKEL
;
A
#
# COMPACT_ATOMS: atom_id res chain seq x y z
N MET A 1 -33.15 13.47 29.88
CA MET A 1 -33.36 12.93 28.52
C MET A 1 -32.10 12.18 28.12
N GLY A 2 -32.17 10.85 28.01
CA GLY A 2 -31.01 10.02 27.70
C GLY A 2 -30.54 10.26 26.27
N SER A 3 -29.25 10.52 26.11
CA SER A 3 -28.59 10.50 24.80
C SER A 3 -28.92 9.17 24.10
N PRO A 4 -29.39 9.17 22.84
CA PRO A 4 -29.65 7.93 22.12
C PRO A 4 -28.36 7.11 22.10
N ARG A 5 -28.42 5.87 22.59
CA ARG A 5 -27.30 4.92 22.58
C ARG A 5 -26.78 4.84 21.14
N ARG A 6 -25.68 5.52 20.82
CA ARG A 6 -25.02 5.38 19.52
C ARG A 6 -24.64 3.92 19.38
N HIS A 7 -25.29 3.22 18.45
CA HIS A 7 -24.92 1.86 18.10
C HIS A 7 -23.47 1.86 17.61
N HIS A 8 -22.62 1.05 18.24
CA HIS A 8 -21.28 0.83 17.75
C HIS A 8 -21.35 0.16 16.37
N PRO A 9 -20.63 0.64 15.33
CA PRO A 9 -20.81 0.14 13.96
C PRO A 9 -20.42 -1.34 13.79
N PHE A 10 -19.61 -1.88 14.71
CA PHE A 10 -19.28 -3.30 14.77
C PHE A 10 -20.18 -3.98 15.80
N TYR A 11 -21.12 -4.80 15.32
CA TYR A 11 -22.09 -5.50 16.16
C TYR A 11 -21.58 -6.87 16.65
N GLY A 12 -20.51 -7.41 16.07
CA GLY A 12 -19.95 -8.72 16.42
C GLY A 12 -19.82 -9.62 15.19
N ILE A 13 -19.45 -10.88 15.43
CA ILE A 13 -19.20 -11.87 14.40
C ILE A 13 -20.47 -12.68 14.14
N VAL A 14 -20.88 -12.70 12.87
CA VAL A 14 -21.99 -13.48 12.36
C VAL A 14 -21.49 -14.80 11.77
N LEU A 15 -22.23 -15.88 12.00
CA LEU A 15 -22.03 -17.18 11.36
C LEU A 15 -23.31 -17.62 10.66
N GLN A 16 -23.15 -18.09 9.42
CA GLN A 16 -24.19 -18.71 8.62
C GLN A 16 -23.56 -19.82 7.78
N GLU A 17 -24.28 -20.93 7.61
CA GLU A 17 -23.79 -22.07 6.84
C GLU A 17 -23.80 -21.73 5.34
N TYR A 18 -22.75 -22.14 4.62
CA TYR A 18 -22.71 -22.08 3.16
C TYR A 18 -22.98 -23.45 2.58
N SER A 19 -24.05 -23.58 1.79
CA SER A 19 -24.32 -24.82 1.05
C SER A 19 -23.50 -24.83 -0.23
N VAL A 20 -22.58 -25.78 -0.33
CA VAL A 20 -21.78 -26.00 -1.55
C VAL A 20 -22.67 -26.38 -2.73
N GLU A 21 -23.69 -27.20 -2.50
CA GLU A 21 -24.65 -27.63 -3.53
C GLU A 21 -25.47 -26.45 -4.06
N GLN A 22 -26.07 -25.65 -3.16
CA GLN A 22 -26.94 -24.54 -3.56
C GLN A 22 -26.17 -23.25 -3.90
N LYS A 23 -24.86 -23.21 -3.62
CA LYS A 23 -23.96 -22.07 -3.79
C LYS A 23 -24.47 -20.78 -3.11
N LYS A 24 -25.13 -20.91 -1.96
CA LYS A 24 -25.65 -19.79 -1.17
C LYS A 24 -25.60 -20.08 0.32
N LEU A 25 -25.73 -19.01 1.11
CA LEU A 25 -25.93 -19.12 2.54
C LEU A 25 -27.31 -19.73 2.84
N VAL A 26 -27.38 -20.61 3.83
CA VAL A 26 -28.59 -21.33 4.25
C VAL A 26 -28.82 -21.17 5.76
N GLY A 27 -30.07 -21.33 6.19
CA GLY A 27 -30.49 -21.03 7.56
C GLY A 27 -30.44 -19.54 7.89
N GLU A 28 -30.56 -19.19 9.17
CA GLU A 28 -30.54 -17.80 9.64
C GLU A 28 -29.15 -17.40 10.16
N PRO A 29 -28.68 -16.16 9.89
CA PRO A 29 -27.43 -15.65 10.44
C PRO A 29 -27.50 -15.55 11.97
N LYS A 30 -26.47 -16.02 12.67
CA LYS A 30 -26.37 -15.95 14.14
C LYS A 30 -25.14 -15.19 14.58
N ILE A 31 -25.30 -14.28 15.54
CA ILE A 31 -24.15 -13.65 16.21
C ILE A 31 -23.55 -14.65 17.19
N ILE A 32 -22.30 -15.03 16.98
CA ILE A 32 -21.60 -16.04 17.80
C ILE A 32 -20.62 -15.41 18.79
N PHE A 33 -20.19 -14.17 18.55
CA PHE A 33 -19.21 -13.48 19.39
C PHE A 33 -19.39 -11.96 19.29
N LYS A 34 -19.34 -11.27 20.43
CA LYS A 34 -19.53 -9.81 20.51
C LYS A 34 -18.24 -9.01 20.57
N GLY A 35 -17.08 -9.69 20.64
CA GLY A 35 -15.80 -9.04 20.91
C GLY A 35 -15.53 -8.80 22.38
N THR A 36 -14.42 -8.13 22.63
CA THR A 36 -14.01 -7.65 23.96
C THR A 36 -14.34 -6.16 24.11
N ASP A 37 -13.84 -5.55 25.18
CA ASP A 37 -13.90 -4.11 25.41
C ASP A 37 -13.05 -3.29 24.43
N LEU A 38 -12.11 -3.92 23.69
CA LEU A 38 -11.38 -3.30 22.58
C LEU A 38 -12.30 -2.90 21.42
N ARG A 39 -13.42 -3.63 21.23
CA ARG A 39 -14.40 -3.42 20.15
C ARG A 39 -13.74 -3.45 18.77
N ILE A 40 -14.43 -2.88 17.78
CA ILE A 40 -14.02 -2.89 16.36
C ILE A 40 -13.70 -4.33 15.92
N THR A 41 -14.55 -5.26 16.36
CA THR A 41 -14.35 -6.70 16.20
C THR A 41 -14.64 -7.09 14.76
N GLU A 42 -13.60 -7.49 14.03
CA GLU A 42 -13.61 -7.83 12.61
C GLU A 42 -12.63 -8.99 12.33
N GLY A 43 -12.34 -9.27 11.05
CA GLY A 43 -11.38 -10.31 10.63
C GLY A 43 -11.60 -11.70 11.24
N PRO A 44 -12.82 -12.27 11.23
CA PRO A 44 -13.07 -13.55 11.88
C PRO A 44 -12.47 -14.73 11.12
N HIS A 45 -11.70 -15.57 11.82
CA HIS A 45 -11.23 -16.87 11.34
C HIS A 45 -11.56 -17.98 12.33
N LEU A 46 -12.06 -19.11 11.83
CA LEU A 46 -12.41 -20.28 12.64
C LEU A 46 -11.42 -21.42 12.40
N TYR A 47 -10.95 -22.03 13.49
CA TYR A 47 -10.06 -23.18 13.47
C TYR A 47 -10.61 -24.29 14.38
N LYS A 48 -10.60 -25.54 13.91
CA LYS A 48 -10.95 -26.70 14.75
C LYS A 48 -9.67 -27.35 15.27
N ILE A 49 -9.37 -27.19 16.55
CA ILE A 49 -8.12 -27.65 17.15
C ILE A 49 -8.45 -28.29 18.51
N ASN A 50 -7.94 -29.51 18.78
CA ASN A 50 -8.05 -30.19 20.08
C ASN A 50 -9.46 -30.20 20.72
N GLY A 51 -10.48 -30.43 19.90
CA GLY A 51 -11.88 -30.50 20.36
C GLY A 51 -12.57 -29.15 20.59
N TYR A 52 -11.88 -28.03 20.34
CA TYR A 52 -12.42 -26.67 20.37
C TYR A 52 -12.54 -26.08 18.97
N TYR A 53 -13.47 -25.14 18.82
CA TYR A 53 -13.48 -24.15 17.77
C TYR A 53 -12.81 -22.89 18.33
N TYR A 54 -11.70 -22.48 17.74
CA TYR A 54 -11.06 -21.20 18.03
C TYR A 54 -11.58 -20.16 17.05
N LEU A 55 -12.07 -19.03 17.55
CA LEU A 55 -12.45 -17.86 16.79
C LEU A 55 -11.38 -16.78 17.02
N LEU A 56 -10.58 -16.53 16.00
CA LEU A 56 -9.63 -15.42 15.94
C LEU A 56 -10.33 -14.21 15.33
N THR A 57 -10.09 -13.03 15.88
CA THR A 57 -10.64 -11.74 15.40
C THR A 57 -9.59 -10.65 15.49
N ALA A 58 -9.74 -9.61 14.67
CA ALA A 58 -9.06 -8.34 14.83
C ALA A 58 -9.92 -7.40 15.69
N GLU A 59 -9.30 -6.62 16.58
CA GLU A 59 -9.98 -5.64 17.44
C GLU A 59 -9.20 -4.33 17.55
N GLY A 60 -9.82 -3.28 18.08
CA GLY A 60 -9.21 -1.95 18.27
C GLY A 60 -9.02 -1.12 17.00
N GLY A 61 -9.31 -1.71 15.84
CA GLY A 61 -9.18 -1.12 14.50
C GLY A 61 -7.74 -1.06 14.01
N THR A 62 -7.56 -1.07 12.68
CA THR A 62 -6.27 -1.23 11.99
C THR A 62 -5.24 -0.08 12.15
N ARG A 63 -5.36 0.75 13.20
CA ARG A 63 -4.43 1.82 13.57
C ARG A 63 -3.52 1.35 14.71
N TYR A 64 -3.02 2.26 15.52
CA TYR A 64 -2.10 1.96 16.61
C TYR A 64 -2.70 1.20 17.80
N ASN A 65 -4.04 1.10 17.88
CA ASN A 65 -4.76 0.31 18.88
C ASN A 65 -5.04 -1.13 18.43
N HIS A 66 -4.57 -1.51 17.24
CA HIS A 66 -4.88 -2.79 16.63
C HIS A 66 -4.39 -3.96 17.49
N ALA A 67 -5.17 -5.03 17.47
CA ALA A 67 -4.91 -6.27 18.18
C ALA A 67 -5.50 -7.47 17.42
N ALA A 68 -4.96 -8.66 17.68
CA ALA A 68 -5.68 -9.91 17.42
C ALA A 68 -6.13 -10.56 18.74
N THR A 69 -7.42 -10.86 18.82
CA THR A 69 -8.08 -11.52 19.95
C THR A 69 -8.46 -12.93 19.53
N ILE A 70 -8.14 -13.93 20.35
CA ILE A 70 -8.60 -15.31 20.13
C ILE A 70 -9.52 -15.76 21.26
N ALA A 71 -10.55 -16.51 20.90
CA ALA A 71 -11.51 -17.09 21.82
C ALA A 71 -11.78 -18.55 21.43
N ARG A 72 -12.26 -19.40 22.34
CA ARG A 72 -12.55 -20.82 22.04
C ARG A 72 -13.91 -21.27 22.58
N SER A 73 -14.54 -22.23 21.90
CA SER A 73 -15.76 -22.88 22.36
C SER A 73 -15.80 -24.35 21.92
N ARG A 74 -16.48 -25.22 22.67
CA ARG A 74 -16.75 -26.60 22.22
C ARG A 74 -17.90 -26.65 21.20
N SER A 75 -18.76 -25.64 21.18
CA SER A 75 -19.85 -25.47 20.21
C SER A 75 -19.46 -24.42 19.18
N LEU A 76 -19.74 -24.68 17.90
CA LEU A 76 -19.51 -23.71 16.83
C LEU A 76 -20.30 -22.40 17.04
N TYR A 77 -21.46 -22.49 17.71
CA TYR A 77 -22.31 -21.33 17.99
C TYR A 77 -21.98 -20.64 19.33
N GLY A 78 -20.91 -21.06 20.00
CA GLY A 78 -20.50 -20.51 21.28
C GLY A 78 -21.31 -21.01 22.48
N PRO A 79 -21.28 -20.29 23.62
CA PRO A 79 -20.50 -19.06 23.82
C PRO A 79 -18.99 -19.31 23.72
N TYR A 80 -18.27 -18.29 23.26
CA TYR A 80 -16.80 -18.31 23.15
C TYR A 80 -16.18 -17.70 24.41
N GLU A 81 -15.31 -18.47 25.06
CA GLU A 81 -14.44 -18.00 26.14
C GLU A 81 -13.25 -17.26 25.51
N VAL A 82 -12.89 -16.08 26.00
CA VAL A 82 -11.75 -15.30 25.48
C VAL A 82 -10.45 -15.82 26.08
N HIS A 83 -9.35 -15.74 25.33
CA HIS A 83 -8.01 -16.06 25.81
C HIS A 83 -7.72 -15.35 27.16
N PRO A 84 -7.19 -16.04 28.19
CA PRO A 84 -7.02 -15.45 29.53
C PRO A 84 -6.08 -14.24 29.55
N ASP A 85 -5.05 -14.25 28.70
CA ASP A 85 -4.08 -13.15 28.54
C ASP A 85 -4.30 -12.34 27.25
N ASN A 86 -5.56 -12.13 26.85
CA ASN A 86 -5.89 -11.35 25.65
C ASN A 86 -5.34 -9.91 25.74
N PRO A 87 -4.82 -9.31 24.64
CA PRO A 87 -4.76 -9.83 23.26
C PRO A 87 -3.66 -10.86 22.98
N LEU A 88 -3.91 -11.76 22.02
CA LEU A 88 -2.90 -12.69 21.50
C LEU A 88 -1.70 -11.94 20.90
N ILE A 89 -1.97 -10.86 20.15
CA ILE A 89 -0.92 -9.95 19.65
C ILE A 89 -1.42 -8.51 19.62
N THR A 90 -0.59 -7.55 20.03
CA THR A 90 -0.80 -6.11 19.86
C THR A 90 0.51 -5.33 20.02
N SER A 91 0.69 -4.25 19.26
CA SER A 91 1.80 -3.29 19.47
C SER A 91 1.39 -2.11 20.36
N TRP A 92 0.16 -2.07 20.88
CA TRP A 92 -0.37 -0.87 21.52
C TRP A 92 0.44 -0.43 22.74
N LEU A 93 0.80 -1.38 23.61
CA LEU A 93 1.61 -1.15 24.82
C LEU A 93 3.12 -0.99 24.53
N TYR A 94 3.54 -1.17 23.28
CA TYR A 94 4.95 -1.21 22.87
C TYR A 94 5.27 -0.06 21.90
N PRO A 95 5.25 1.21 22.33
CA PRO A 95 5.41 2.38 21.46
C PRO A 95 6.79 2.54 20.82
N ARG A 96 7.79 1.79 21.32
CA ARG A 96 9.14 1.71 20.75
C ARG A 96 9.36 0.49 19.85
N ASN A 97 8.40 -0.42 19.77
CA ASN A 97 8.51 -1.58 18.88
C ASN A 97 8.51 -1.10 17.42
N PRO A 98 9.44 -1.54 16.56
CA PRO A 98 9.48 -1.14 15.15
C PRO A 98 8.24 -1.62 14.37
N LEU A 99 7.62 -2.72 14.80
CA LEU A 99 6.43 -3.30 14.23
C LEU A 99 5.20 -2.77 14.99
N GLN A 100 4.52 -1.80 14.40
CA GLN A 100 3.31 -1.19 14.96
C GLN A 100 2.04 -1.80 14.34
N LYS A 101 0.87 -1.45 14.90
CA LYS A 101 -0.44 -1.83 14.35
C LYS A 101 -0.64 -3.36 14.21
N ALA A 102 0.05 -4.19 14.99
CA ALA A 102 -0.07 -5.65 14.92
C ALA A 102 -1.50 -6.13 15.21
N GLY A 103 -2.10 -6.86 14.27
CA GLY A 103 -3.47 -7.37 14.35
C GLY A 103 -3.92 -7.98 13.01
N HIS A 104 -5.21 -8.28 12.89
CA HIS A 104 -5.81 -8.91 11.69
C HIS A 104 -5.01 -10.13 11.21
N ALA A 105 -4.83 -11.06 12.13
CA ALA A 105 -3.95 -12.19 11.97
C ALA A 105 -4.67 -13.43 11.41
N SER A 106 -3.90 -14.38 10.88
CA SER A 106 -4.36 -15.75 10.61
C SER A 106 -3.31 -16.77 11.06
N ILE A 107 -3.77 -17.96 11.44
CA ILE A 107 -2.96 -19.02 12.02
C ILE A 107 -2.68 -20.08 10.96
N VAL A 108 -1.44 -20.57 10.94
CA VAL A 108 -1.02 -21.72 10.14
C VAL A 108 -0.40 -22.78 11.03
N HIS A 109 -0.75 -24.04 10.75
CA HIS A 109 -0.13 -25.24 11.31
C HIS A 109 0.69 -25.89 10.19
N THR A 110 1.99 -26.01 10.39
CA THR A 110 2.90 -26.54 9.37
C THR A 110 2.86 -28.06 9.34
N HIS A 111 3.39 -28.65 8.26
CA HIS A 111 3.56 -30.11 8.15
C HIS A 111 4.61 -30.68 9.13
N THR A 112 5.39 -29.82 9.77
CA THR A 112 6.39 -30.13 10.81
C THR A 112 5.84 -30.02 12.23
N ASP A 113 4.52 -29.87 12.39
CA ASP A 113 3.82 -29.71 13.67
C ASP A 113 4.16 -28.42 14.44
N GLU A 114 4.48 -27.36 13.70
CA GLU A 114 4.79 -26.03 14.26
C GLU A 114 3.66 -25.04 13.94
N TRP A 115 3.51 -24.01 14.77
CA TRP A 115 2.43 -23.04 14.65
C TRP A 115 2.97 -21.64 14.42
N PHE A 116 2.37 -20.92 13.47
CA PHE A 116 2.72 -19.54 13.17
C PHE A 116 1.46 -18.67 13.04
N LEU A 117 1.66 -17.37 13.26
CA LEU A 117 0.65 -16.33 13.19
C LEU A 117 1.14 -15.26 12.22
N VAL A 118 0.57 -15.22 11.01
CA VAL A 118 0.80 -14.11 10.09
C VAL A 118 -0.13 -12.95 10.49
N HIS A 119 0.35 -11.72 10.44
CA HIS A 119 -0.42 -10.54 10.82
C HIS A 119 0.05 -9.31 10.05
N LEU A 120 -0.81 -8.30 9.96
CA LEU A 120 -0.39 -7.02 9.40
C LEU A 120 0.43 -6.21 10.41
N THR A 121 1.31 -5.34 9.93
CA THR A 121 2.04 -4.35 10.73
C THR A 121 2.25 -3.07 9.94
N GLY A 122 2.42 -1.94 10.62
CA GLY A 122 2.93 -0.71 10.00
C GLY A 122 4.29 -0.36 10.60
N ARG A 123 5.25 0.02 9.76
CA ARG A 123 6.53 0.61 10.19
C ARG A 123 6.48 2.12 10.07
N PRO A 124 6.41 2.88 11.19
CA PRO A 124 6.39 4.33 11.12
C PRO A 124 7.76 4.90 10.75
N LEU A 125 7.78 6.03 10.06
CA LEU A 125 8.99 6.79 9.78
C LEU A 125 9.76 7.18 11.06
N PRO A 126 11.09 7.38 10.97
CA PRO A 126 11.90 7.90 12.06
C PRO A 126 11.33 9.21 12.61
N ARG A 127 11.35 9.35 13.94
CA ARG A 127 10.71 10.47 14.66
C ARG A 127 11.49 10.90 15.91
N GLU A 128 12.81 10.83 15.84
CA GLU A 128 13.69 11.26 16.95
C GLU A 128 13.36 12.70 17.35
N GLY A 129 13.29 12.95 18.66
CA GLY A 129 12.93 14.26 19.21
C GLY A 129 11.42 14.58 19.25
N GLN A 130 10.54 13.71 18.75
CA GLN A 130 9.07 13.90 18.86
C GLN A 130 8.47 13.16 20.07
N PRO A 131 7.35 13.65 20.65
CA PRO A 131 6.66 12.96 21.74
C PRO A 131 6.23 11.53 21.37
N LEU A 132 6.70 10.56 22.15
CA LEU A 132 6.54 9.12 21.84
C LEU A 132 5.07 8.68 21.71
N LEU A 133 4.16 9.28 22.48
CA LEU A 133 2.77 8.83 22.62
C LEU A 133 1.72 9.75 21.97
N GLU A 134 2.07 10.97 21.57
CA GLU A 134 1.11 11.94 21.04
C GLU A 134 0.68 11.60 19.61
N HIS A 135 1.67 11.43 18.73
CA HIS A 135 1.47 10.92 17.37
C HIS A 135 2.44 9.74 17.14
N ARG A 136 1.90 8.53 17.01
CA ARG A 136 2.72 7.30 16.97
C ARG A 136 3.46 7.08 15.65
N GLY A 137 3.26 7.96 14.67
CA GLY A 137 4.07 8.08 13.45
C GLY A 137 3.26 7.92 12.16
N TYR A 138 3.96 7.87 11.04
CA TYR A 138 3.39 7.82 9.69
C TYR A 138 4.01 6.67 8.90
N CYS A 139 3.20 5.81 8.31
CA CYS A 139 3.64 4.60 7.60
C CYS A 139 3.47 4.77 6.07
N PRO A 140 4.45 5.31 5.32
CA PRO A 140 4.33 5.49 3.87
C PRO A 140 4.27 4.16 3.10
N LEU A 141 4.84 3.09 3.65
CA LEU A 141 4.72 1.74 3.08
C LEU A 141 3.33 1.12 3.32
N GLY A 142 2.44 1.82 4.03
CA GLY A 142 1.11 1.34 4.38
C GLY A 142 1.16 0.28 5.49
N ARG A 143 0.43 -0.81 5.26
CA ARG A 143 0.41 -2.00 6.14
C ARG A 143 1.09 -3.16 5.42
N GLU A 144 2.12 -3.68 6.05
CA GLU A 144 2.97 -4.78 5.60
C GLU A 144 2.55 -6.08 6.29
N THR A 145 3.07 -7.23 5.83
CA THR A 145 2.82 -8.53 6.48
C THR A 145 4.05 -8.97 7.26
N ALA A 146 3.84 -9.39 8.51
CA ALA A 146 4.85 -10.03 9.36
C ALA A 146 4.35 -11.41 9.82
N ILE A 147 5.25 -12.23 10.32
CA ILE A 147 4.96 -13.57 10.83
C ILE A 147 5.53 -13.72 12.23
N GLN A 148 4.79 -14.37 13.13
CA GLN A 148 5.19 -14.66 14.50
C GLN A 148 5.08 -16.16 14.77
N ARG A 149 5.94 -16.68 15.63
CA ARG A 149 5.88 -18.07 16.07
C ARG A 149 4.88 -18.21 17.23
N LEU A 150 4.13 -19.30 17.25
CA LEU A 150 3.18 -19.62 18.32
C LEU A 150 3.66 -20.83 19.12
N GLU A 151 3.40 -20.79 20.43
CA GLU A 151 3.51 -21.93 21.34
C GLU A 151 2.15 -22.16 22.04
N TRP A 152 1.90 -23.37 22.52
CA TRP A 152 0.62 -23.72 23.15
C TRP A 152 0.79 -24.03 24.64
N LYS A 153 -0.03 -23.41 25.48
CA LYS A 153 -0.08 -23.65 26.94
C LYS A 153 -1.55 -23.78 27.36
N ASP A 154 -1.89 -24.85 28.08
CA ASP A 154 -3.26 -25.12 28.56
C ASP A 154 -4.36 -25.03 27.47
N GLY A 155 -4.00 -25.42 26.25
CA GLY A 155 -4.86 -25.36 25.08
C GLY A 155 -5.11 -23.93 24.58
N TRP A 156 -4.23 -22.98 24.85
CA TRP A 156 -4.25 -21.63 24.31
C TRP A 156 -2.96 -21.32 23.55
N PRO A 157 -3.03 -20.65 22.39
CA PRO A 157 -1.83 -20.22 21.68
C PRO A 157 -1.29 -18.93 22.30
N TYR A 158 0.03 -18.82 22.38
CA TYR A 158 0.77 -17.64 22.82
C TYR A 158 1.79 -17.28 21.75
N VAL A 159 2.01 -15.98 21.51
CA VAL A 159 3.12 -15.52 20.68
C VAL A 159 4.43 -15.71 21.46
N VAL A 160 5.39 -16.40 20.82
CA VAL A 160 6.73 -16.60 21.40
C VAL A 160 7.42 -15.25 21.57
N GLY A 161 7.97 -15.00 22.75
CA GLY A 161 8.59 -13.70 23.10
C GLY A 161 7.62 -12.66 23.67
N GLY A 162 6.33 -12.99 23.81
CA GLY A 162 5.29 -12.11 24.35
C GLY A 162 4.34 -11.59 23.26
N ASN A 163 3.25 -10.92 23.66
CA ASN A 163 2.21 -10.49 22.72
C ASN A 163 2.56 -9.21 21.92
N GLY A 164 3.77 -8.66 22.09
CA GLY A 164 4.33 -7.66 21.18
C GLY A 164 5.04 -8.35 20.01
N PRO A 165 4.89 -7.89 18.76
CA PRO A 165 5.51 -8.54 17.61
C PRO A 165 7.05 -8.46 17.67
N SER A 166 7.72 -9.58 17.44
CA SER A 166 9.18 -9.64 17.32
C SER A 166 9.61 -9.32 15.89
N LEU A 167 10.76 -8.65 15.74
CA LEU A 167 11.34 -8.33 14.43
C LEU A 167 11.95 -9.57 13.76
N GLU A 168 12.51 -10.46 14.57
CA GLU A 168 13.14 -11.71 14.16
C GLU A 168 12.51 -12.87 14.94
N ILE A 169 12.29 -14.00 14.28
CA ILE A 169 11.70 -15.21 14.87
C ILE A 169 12.44 -16.45 14.36
N ASP A 170 12.32 -17.56 15.08
CA ASP A 170 12.78 -18.86 14.59
C ASP A 170 11.85 -19.38 13.48
N GLY A 171 12.42 -19.61 12.29
CA GLY A 171 11.73 -20.23 11.17
C GLY A 171 11.25 -21.67 11.46
N PRO A 172 10.39 -22.24 10.60
CA PRO A 172 10.00 -23.65 10.71
C PRO A 172 11.19 -24.57 10.43
N ASN A 173 11.13 -25.79 10.96
CA ASN A 173 12.14 -26.84 10.75
C ASN A 173 12.04 -27.45 9.34
N VAL A 174 12.26 -26.64 8.32
CA VAL A 174 12.28 -27.00 6.91
C VAL A 174 13.57 -26.49 6.28
N GLU A 175 13.98 -27.10 5.17
CA GLU A 175 15.10 -26.57 4.39
C GLU A 175 14.72 -25.21 3.78
N GLU A 176 15.65 -24.25 3.86
CA GLU A 176 15.44 -22.93 3.27
C GLU A 176 15.40 -23.04 1.74
N VAL A 177 14.36 -22.46 1.13
CA VAL A 177 14.20 -22.40 -0.32
C VAL A 177 14.14 -20.92 -0.73
N PRO A 178 15.26 -20.32 -1.16
CA PRO A 178 15.27 -18.95 -1.67
C PRO A 178 14.64 -18.89 -3.06
N TRP A 179 13.95 -17.79 -3.36
CA TRP A 179 13.38 -17.51 -4.67
C TRP A 179 14.26 -16.50 -5.42
N GLU A 180 14.36 -16.66 -6.74
CA GLU A 180 14.99 -15.66 -7.59
C GLU A 180 14.18 -14.36 -7.59
N LYS A 181 14.87 -13.24 -7.87
CA LYS A 181 14.22 -11.95 -8.00
C LYS A 181 13.24 -11.98 -9.18
N ASP A 182 12.00 -11.63 -8.93
CA ASP A 182 10.89 -11.70 -9.89
C ASP A 182 10.60 -10.36 -10.61
N TYR A 183 11.58 -9.45 -10.56
CA TYR A 183 11.59 -8.22 -11.33
C TYR A 183 13.02 -7.76 -11.60
N ASP A 184 13.24 -7.20 -12.79
CA ASP A 184 14.51 -6.55 -13.11
C ASP A 184 14.62 -5.22 -12.37
N GLU A 185 15.81 -4.90 -11.86
CA GLU A 185 16.03 -3.58 -11.24
C GLU A 185 15.70 -2.44 -12.20
N LYS A 186 15.97 -2.64 -13.49
CA LYS A 186 15.57 -1.80 -14.61
C LYS A 186 14.75 -2.67 -15.56
N ASP A 187 13.43 -2.48 -15.55
CA ASP A 187 12.51 -3.13 -16.48
C ASP A 187 12.52 -2.35 -17.79
N ASP A 188 13.17 -2.91 -18.82
CA ASP A 188 13.30 -2.34 -20.16
C ASP A 188 12.08 -2.61 -21.05
N PHE A 189 11.00 -3.20 -20.51
CA PHE A 189 9.76 -3.49 -21.23
C PHE A 189 9.94 -4.36 -22.48
N ASP A 190 10.94 -5.27 -22.45
CA ASP A 190 11.21 -6.24 -23.52
C ASP A 190 10.23 -7.42 -23.51
N GLY A 191 9.53 -7.65 -22.39
CA GLY A 191 8.47 -8.65 -22.28
C GLY A 191 7.20 -8.27 -23.05
N ASP A 192 6.31 -9.24 -23.26
CA ASP A 192 5.01 -9.04 -23.89
C ASP A 192 3.88 -8.75 -22.88
N THR A 193 4.19 -8.85 -21.59
CA THR A 193 3.30 -8.68 -20.46
C THR A 193 3.98 -7.77 -19.43
N LEU A 194 3.21 -6.85 -18.83
CA LEU A 194 3.71 -6.02 -17.74
C LEU A 194 4.14 -6.90 -16.55
N ASN A 195 5.28 -6.57 -15.93
CA ASN A 195 5.72 -7.22 -14.71
C ASN A 195 4.60 -7.17 -13.64
N HIS A 196 4.40 -8.27 -12.92
CA HIS A 196 3.26 -8.43 -11.99
C HIS A 196 3.31 -7.52 -10.74
N HIS A 197 4.43 -6.85 -10.48
CA HIS A 197 4.54 -5.84 -9.42
C HIS A 197 3.86 -4.53 -9.81
N PHE A 198 3.64 -4.31 -11.11
CA PHE A 198 2.84 -3.21 -11.59
C PHE A 198 1.34 -3.51 -11.44
N GLN A 199 0.62 -2.49 -10.98
CA GLN A 199 -0.83 -2.49 -10.94
C GLN A 199 -1.39 -1.21 -11.55
N THR A 200 -2.65 -1.30 -11.96
CA THR A 200 -3.46 -0.19 -12.46
C THR A 200 -4.52 0.18 -11.44
N LEU A 201 -5.04 1.40 -11.50
CA LEU A 201 -6.10 1.82 -10.60
C LEU A 201 -7.46 1.29 -11.07
N ARG A 202 -8.06 0.40 -10.26
CA ARG A 202 -9.44 -0.11 -10.33
C ARG A 202 -9.77 -1.04 -11.50
N ILE A 203 -9.36 -0.69 -12.72
CA ILE A 203 -9.73 -1.39 -13.95
C ILE A 203 -8.51 -2.01 -14.63
N PRO A 204 -8.66 -3.13 -15.36
CA PRO A 204 -7.67 -3.51 -16.36
C PRO A 204 -7.57 -2.42 -17.43
N LEU A 205 -6.37 -2.14 -17.91
CA LEU A 205 -6.14 -1.25 -19.03
C LEU A 205 -5.96 -2.09 -20.29
N GLY A 206 -6.84 -1.92 -21.27
CA GLY A 206 -6.72 -2.58 -22.58
C GLY A 206 -5.57 -2.00 -23.39
N GLU A 207 -5.27 -2.64 -24.52
CA GLU A 207 -4.20 -2.19 -25.43
C GLU A 207 -4.45 -0.78 -26.02
N ASP A 208 -5.69 -0.31 -25.99
CA ASP A 208 -6.06 1.07 -26.36
C ASP A 208 -5.59 2.11 -25.35
N ILE A 209 -5.15 1.69 -24.15
CA ILE A 209 -4.65 2.56 -23.08
C ILE A 209 -3.20 2.24 -22.72
N ALA A 210 -2.88 0.97 -22.44
CA ALA A 210 -1.54 0.54 -22.03
C ALA A 210 -1.10 -0.63 -22.90
N THR A 211 0.01 -0.47 -23.65
CA THR A 211 0.47 -1.49 -24.59
C THR A 211 1.99 -1.53 -24.70
N LEU A 212 2.53 -2.75 -24.77
CA LEU A 212 3.94 -3.05 -25.04
C LEU A 212 4.20 -3.31 -26.54
N LYS A 213 3.14 -3.25 -27.37
CA LYS A 213 3.19 -3.67 -28.78
C LYS A 213 3.32 -2.52 -29.76
N ALA A 214 2.86 -1.33 -29.40
CA ALA A 214 2.81 -0.19 -30.31
C ALA A 214 4.20 0.39 -30.62
N ARG A 215 5.17 0.19 -29.72
CA ARG A 215 6.59 0.50 -29.90
C ARG A 215 7.39 -0.56 -29.09
N PRO A 216 8.06 -1.52 -29.74
CA PRO A 216 8.84 -2.55 -29.04
C PRO A 216 9.87 -1.96 -28.06
N GLY A 217 10.08 -2.63 -26.93
CA GLY A 217 10.96 -2.16 -25.84
C GLY A 217 10.43 -0.92 -25.12
N HIS A 218 9.13 -0.64 -25.19
CA HIS A 218 8.51 0.49 -24.50
C HIS A 218 7.13 0.12 -23.96
N LEU A 219 6.79 0.68 -22.80
CA LEU A 219 5.41 0.83 -22.38
C LEU A 219 4.83 2.12 -22.96
N ARG A 220 3.88 2.00 -23.90
CA ARG A 220 3.07 3.13 -24.35
C ARG A 220 1.85 3.29 -23.46
N LEU A 221 1.64 4.51 -22.96
CA LEU A 221 0.41 4.93 -22.29
C LEU A 221 -0.30 6.00 -23.13
N TYR A 222 -1.50 5.69 -23.62
CA TYR A 222 -2.39 6.67 -24.24
C TYR A 222 -3.07 7.49 -23.16
N GLY A 223 -2.98 8.81 -23.26
CA GLY A 223 -3.48 9.75 -22.27
C GLY A 223 -4.98 9.57 -22.02
N ARG A 224 -5.35 9.53 -20.74
CA ARG A 224 -6.73 9.46 -20.27
C ARG A 224 -6.99 10.55 -19.22
N GLU A 225 -7.77 10.24 -18.19
CA GLU A 225 -8.21 11.20 -17.20
C GLU A 225 -7.09 11.58 -16.21
N SER A 226 -7.36 12.56 -15.35
CA SER A 226 -6.41 13.05 -14.37
C SER A 226 -6.11 12.06 -13.24
N LEU A 227 -5.01 12.32 -12.52
CA LEU A 227 -4.66 11.64 -11.27
C LEU A 227 -5.75 11.74 -10.17
N THR A 228 -6.67 12.69 -10.30
CA THR A 228 -7.83 12.87 -9.40
C THR A 228 -9.04 12.01 -9.76
N SER A 229 -9.02 11.35 -10.93
CA SER A 229 -10.15 10.53 -11.37
C SER A 229 -10.27 9.21 -10.60
N ARG A 230 -11.49 8.72 -10.44
CA ARG A 230 -11.77 7.37 -9.93
C ARG A 230 -12.26 6.41 -11.03
N PHE A 231 -12.14 6.80 -12.30
CA PHE A 231 -12.58 6.01 -13.45
C PHE A 231 -11.37 5.53 -14.25
N THR A 232 -10.96 6.24 -15.30
CA THR A 232 -10.00 5.74 -16.29
C THR A 232 -8.70 6.55 -16.26
N GLN A 233 -7.74 6.10 -15.45
CA GLN A 233 -6.37 6.65 -15.46
C GLN A 233 -5.44 5.76 -16.27
N ALA A 234 -4.71 6.33 -17.22
CA ALA A 234 -3.58 5.64 -17.85
C ALA A 234 -2.37 5.72 -16.91
N PHE A 235 -2.42 4.90 -15.86
CA PHE A 235 -1.47 4.88 -14.77
C PHE A 235 -1.06 3.45 -14.43
N VAL A 236 0.25 3.20 -14.50
CA VAL A 236 0.87 1.91 -14.17
C VAL A 236 1.91 2.16 -13.09
N ALA A 237 1.76 1.56 -11.92
CA ALA A 237 2.58 1.86 -10.75
C ALA A 237 2.90 0.61 -9.90
N ARG A 238 4.03 0.66 -9.19
CA ARG A 238 4.42 -0.36 -8.19
C ARG A 238 4.48 0.25 -6.79
N ARG A 239 4.44 -0.60 -5.76
CA ARG A 239 4.50 -0.19 -4.35
C ARG A 239 5.86 0.41 -3.99
N TRP A 240 5.86 1.34 -3.05
CA TRP A 240 7.03 1.57 -2.22
C TRP A 240 7.19 0.37 -1.28
N GLN A 241 8.32 -0.34 -1.36
CA GLN A 241 8.61 -1.50 -0.50
C GLN A 241 9.74 -1.23 0.50
N HIS A 242 10.45 -0.12 0.33
CA HIS A 242 11.61 0.26 1.15
C HIS A 242 11.52 1.74 1.51
N PHE A 243 12.12 2.13 2.63
CA PHE A 243 12.23 3.53 3.03
C PHE A 243 13.29 4.29 2.25
N TYR A 244 14.27 3.58 1.68
CA TYR A 244 15.38 4.14 0.93
C TYR A 244 15.42 3.48 -0.43
N PHE A 245 15.11 4.23 -1.49
CA PHE A 245 15.15 3.70 -2.86
C PHE A 245 15.25 4.82 -3.88
N ILE A 246 15.63 4.45 -5.09
CA ILE A 246 15.55 5.27 -6.31
C ILE A 246 14.55 4.61 -7.25
N ALA A 247 13.67 5.42 -7.82
CA ALA A 247 12.87 5.00 -8.97
C ALA A 247 13.06 5.97 -10.12
N GLU A 248 13.11 5.46 -11.34
CA GLU A 248 13.46 6.22 -12.53
C GLU A 248 12.72 5.71 -13.75
N THR A 249 12.44 6.61 -14.69
CA THR A 249 11.92 6.25 -16.01
C THR A 249 12.46 7.19 -17.07
N LYS A 250 12.39 6.77 -18.32
CA LYS A 250 12.80 7.55 -19.50
C LYS A 250 11.61 7.63 -20.44
N VAL A 251 11.12 8.83 -20.70
CA VAL A 251 9.85 9.06 -21.40
C VAL A 251 10.02 9.95 -22.63
N SER A 252 9.45 9.51 -23.76
CA SER A 252 9.22 10.32 -24.95
C SER A 252 7.77 10.80 -24.95
N PHE A 253 7.57 12.12 -25.00
CA PHE A 253 6.24 12.73 -24.97
C PHE A 253 6.24 14.09 -25.66
N ARG A 254 5.28 14.34 -26.56
CA ARG A 254 5.15 15.60 -27.30
C ARG A 254 3.75 16.20 -27.04
N PRO A 255 3.55 16.89 -25.90
CA PRO A 255 2.28 17.54 -25.61
C PRO A 255 2.07 18.75 -26.52
N THR A 256 0.83 18.97 -26.94
CA THR A 256 0.42 20.11 -27.78
C THR A 256 -0.43 21.13 -27.01
N THR A 257 -0.79 20.83 -25.76
CA THR A 257 -1.61 21.66 -24.87
C THR A 257 -1.31 21.34 -23.42
N PHE A 258 -1.51 22.31 -22.51
CA PHE A 258 -1.40 22.12 -21.05
C PHE A 258 -2.36 21.05 -20.49
N GLN A 259 -3.37 20.63 -21.28
CA GLN A 259 -4.28 19.55 -20.89
C GLN A 259 -3.65 18.16 -20.96
N GLN A 260 -2.47 18.04 -21.58
CA GLN A 260 -1.73 16.81 -21.83
C GLN A 260 -0.47 16.76 -20.97
N SER A 261 -0.29 15.71 -20.18
CA SER A 261 0.91 15.54 -19.38
C SER A 261 1.32 14.09 -19.22
N ALA A 262 2.63 13.83 -19.11
CA ALA A 262 3.15 12.49 -18.85
C ALA A 262 4.41 12.53 -17.99
N GLY A 263 4.56 11.57 -17.08
CA GLY A 263 5.77 11.50 -16.27
C GLY A 263 5.71 10.54 -15.09
N LEU A 264 6.57 10.81 -14.11
CA LEU A 264 6.79 10.02 -12.91
C LEU A 264 5.89 10.55 -11.78
N VAL A 265 5.21 9.64 -11.08
CA VAL A 265 4.24 9.97 -10.03
C VAL A 265 4.56 9.18 -8.77
N ASN A 266 4.55 9.85 -7.61
CA ASN A 266 4.41 9.20 -6.31
C ASN A 266 3.00 9.42 -5.79
N TYR A 267 2.28 8.33 -5.54
CA TYR A 267 0.83 8.32 -5.42
C TYR A 267 0.36 7.54 -4.20
N TYR A 268 -0.57 8.10 -3.43
CA TYR A 268 -1.30 7.36 -2.40
C TYR A 268 -2.76 7.11 -2.80
N ASN A 269 -3.50 8.18 -3.08
CA ASN A 269 -4.89 8.13 -3.56
C ASN A 269 -5.19 9.33 -4.45
N THR A 270 -6.41 9.45 -4.98
CA THR A 270 -6.79 10.50 -5.94
C THR A 270 -6.67 11.93 -5.42
N GLN A 271 -6.42 12.10 -4.13
CA GLN A 271 -6.34 13.38 -3.44
C GLN A 271 -4.96 13.63 -2.82
N ASN A 272 -4.02 12.67 -2.91
CA ASN A 272 -2.72 12.71 -2.26
C ASN A 272 -1.67 12.07 -3.18
N TRP A 273 -0.93 12.92 -3.89
CA TRP A 273 0.11 12.51 -4.83
C TRP A 273 1.03 13.69 -5.17
N THR A 274 2.20 13.38 -5.70
CA THR A 274 3.11 14.35 -6.34
C THR A 274 3.58 13.78 -7.67
N THR A 275 3.96 14.64 -8.61
CA THR A 275 4.43 14.22 -9.92
C THR A 275 5.43 15.22 -10.49
N LEU A 276 6.45 14.66 -11.14
CA LEU A 276 7.29 15.37 -12.10
C LEU A 276 6.82 14.95 -13.50
N GLN A 277 6.36 15.91 -14.30
CA GLN A 277 5.75 15.61 -15.59
C GLN A 277 6.18 16.57 -16.70
N ILE A 278 6.24 16.03 -17.91
CA ILE A 278 6.31 16.79 -19.16
C ILE A 278 4.90 17.27 -19.48
N THR A 279 4.75 18.55 -19.78
CA THR A 279 3.49 19.17 -20.25
C THR A 279 3.83 20.27 -21.28
N TRP A 280 2.83 21.05 -21.69
CA TRP A 280 3.00 22.17 -22.60
C TRP A 280 2.55 23.48 -21.95
N HIS A 281 3.24 24.57 -22.27
CA HIS A 281 2.98 25.93 -21.80
C HIS A 281 2.96 26.90 -22.98
N GLU A 282 2.05 27.87 -22.96
CA GLU A 282 1.77 28.80 -24.06
C GLU A 282 3.00 29.55 -24.56
N GLU A 283 3.81 30.06 -23.63
CA GLU A 283 5.02 30.83 -23.96
C GLU A 283 6.30 29.99 -24.09
N LYS A 284 6.36 28.83 -23.42
CA LYS A 284 7.60 28.06 -23.24
C LYS A 284 7.64 26.77 -24.09
N GLY A 285 6.52 26.39 -24.70
CA GLY A 285 6.39 25.12 -25.41
C GLY A 285 6.43 23.93 -24.46
N ARG A 286 7.19 22.89 -24.81
CA ARG A 286 7.34 21.68 -23.99
C ARG A 286 8.14 22.00 -22.72
N ILE A 287 7.59 21.67 -21.56
CA ILE A 287 8.20 21.97 -20.25
C ILE A 287 8.15 20.76 -19.33
N LEU A 288 9.03 20.73 -18.33
CA LEU A 288 8.85 19.96 -17.11
C LEU A 288 8.28 20.83 -15.99
N GLU A 289 7.31 20.29 -15.26
CA GLU A 289 6.79 20.90 -14.04
C GLU A 289 6.68 19.89 -12.89
N LEU A 290 6.59 20.44 -11.68
CA LEU A 290 6.17 19.70 -10.49
C LEU A 290 4.72 20.05 -10.18
N MET A 291 3.91 19.04 -9.91
CA MET A 291 2.55 19.21 -9.40
C MET A 291 2.34 18.34 -8.16
N THR A 292 1.62 18.87 -7.19
CA THR A 292 1.23 18.15 -5.97
C THR A 292 -0.26 18.23 -5.76
N CYS A 293 -0.79 17.27 -5.02
CA CYS A 293 -2.15 17.27 -4.52
C CYS A 293 -2.11 16.80 -3.07
N ASP A 294 -2.54 17.66 -2.15
CA ASP A 294 -2.56 17.41 -0.71
C ASP A 294 -4.01 17.61 -0.22
N HIS A 295 -4.71 16.51 0.03
CA HIS A 295 -6.16 16.47 0.27
C HIS A 295 -6.99 17.32 -0.73
N LEU A 296 -6.77 17.11 -2.04
CA LEU A 296 -7.37 17.87 -3.16
C LEU A 296 -6.89 19.32 -3.33
N VAL A 297 -6.01 19.81 -2.46
CA VAL A 297 -5.37 21.11 -2.67
C VAL A 297 -4.19 20.89 -3.61
N VAL A 298 -4.29 21.44 -4.82
CA VAL A 298 -3.25 21.33 -5.84
C VAL A 298 -2.27 22.49 -5.72
N ASP A 299 -0.98 22.20 -5.82
CA ASP A 299 0.10 23.20 -5.91
C ASP A 299 1.06 22.86 -7.06
N GLN A 300 1.69 23.89 -7.62
CA GLN A 300 2.73 23.81 -8.66
C GLN A 300 4.00 24.49 -8.13
N PRO A 301 4.87 23.77 -7.41
CA PRO A 301 6.03 24.37 -6.73
C PRO A 301 7.03 25.11 -7.65
N LEU A 302 7.01 24.79 -8.94
CA LEU A 302 7.85 25.41 -9.96
C LEU A 302 7.12 26.45 -10.82
N ARG A 303 5.93 26.91 -10.42
CA ARG A 303 5.16 27.90 -11.21
C ARG A 303 6.01 29.13 -11.55
N GLY A 304 6.06 29.48 -12.83
CA GLY A 304 6.89 30.54 -13.40
C GLY A 304 8.37 30.16 -13.62
N ARG A 305 8.83 29.06 -13.04
CA ARG A 305 10.20 28.51 -13.11
C ARG A 305 10.21 27.09 -13.67
N GLU A 306 9.24 26.77 -14.52
CA GLU A 306 9.17 25.52 -15.26
C GLU A 306 10.41 25.36 -16.14
N ILE A 307 10.89 24.14 -16.29
CA ILE A 307 12.10 23.83 -17.07
C ILE A 307 11.69 23.66 -18.52
N VAL A 308 12.27 24.44 -19.43
CA VAL A 308 12.07 24.27 -20.87
C VAL A 308 12.75 22.98 -21.33
N VAL A 309 12.02 22.13 -22.04
CA VAL A 309 12.57 20.94 -22.70
C VAL A 309 12.91 21.31 -24.13
N PRO A 310 14.19 21.29 -24.55
CA PRO A 310 14.57 21.62 -25.92
C PRO A 310 13.92 20.68 -26.95
N ASP A 311 13.63 21.19 -28.15
CA ASP A 311 12.88 20.45 -29.17
C ASP A 311 13.61 19.21 -29.69
N ASP A 312 14.95 19.25 -29.72
CA ASP A 312 15.84 18.16 -30.14
C ASP A 312 15.94 17.02 -29.10
N ILE A 313 15.45 17.24 -27.88
CA ILE A 313 15.40 16.20 -26.84
C ILE A 313 14.23 15.25 -27.12
N GLU A 314 14.51 14.04 -27.57
CA GLU A 314 13.48 13.00 -27.74
C GLU A 314 12.97 12.49 -26.38
N TYR A 315 13.89 12.08 -25.51
CA TYR A 315 13.60 11.48 -24.21
C TYR A 315 13.97 12.40 -23.05
N VAL A 316 13.12 12.42 -22.04
CA VAL A 316 13.45 13.01 -20.74
C VAL A 316 13.51 11.90 -19.71
N TYR A 317 14.57 11.90 -18.93
CA TYR A 317 14.78 10.99 -17.82
C TYR A 317 14.23 11.64 -16.55
N LEU A 318 13.39 10.93 -15.82
CA LEU A 318 12.73 11.40 -14.61
C LEU A 318 13.08 10.44 -13.47
N ARG A 319 13.54 10.97 -12.34
CA ARG A 319 13.93 10.18 -11.17
C ARG A 319 13.30 10.74 -9.92
N VAL A 320 12.97 9.85 -8.98
CA VAL A 320 12.74 10.17 -7.58
C VAL A 320 13.73 9.41 -6.71
N THR A 321 14.33 10.10 -5.75
CA THR A 321 15.14 9.50 -4.69
C THR A 321 14.39 9.66 -3.38
N VAL A 322 14.04 8.55 -2.74
CA VAL A 322 13.35 8.50 -1.44
C VAL A 322 14.37 8.17 -0.36
N GLN A 323 14.41 8.98 0.69
CA GLN A 323 15.31 8.85 1.83
C GLN A 323 14.50 8.96 3.13
N ALA A 324 13.86 7.86 3.50
CA ALA A 324 12.93 7.74 4.61
C ALA A 324 11.89 8.86 4.68
N THR A 325 12.15 9.91 5.45
CA THR A 325 11.21 10.99 5.75
C THR A 325 10.98 11.95 4.59
N THR A 326 11.91 12.01 3.64
CA THR A 326 11.85 12.94 2.51
C THR A 326 12.11 12.24 1.18
N TYR A 327 11.69 12.89 0.10
CA TYR A 327 12.07 12.50 -1.25
C TYR A 327 12.23 13.72 -2.16
N LYS A 328 12.98 13.54 -3.24
CA LYS A 328 13.29 14.61 -4.19
C LYS A 328 13.24 14.08 -5.61
N TYR A 329 12.73 14.91 -6.53
CA TYR A 329 12.75 14.61 -7.95
C TYR A 329 13.98 15.23 -8.62
N SER A 330 14.50 14.54 -9.62
CA SER A 330 15.52 15.04 -10.54
C SER A 330 15.19 14.64 -11.97
N TYR A 331 15.80 15.33 -12.92
CA TYR A 331 15.65 15.03 -14.34
C TYR A 331 16.98 15.05 -15.07
N SER A 332 17.01 14.45 -16.26
CA SER A 332 18.12 14.56 -17.20
C SER A 332 17.59 14.56 -18.64
N PHE A 333 18.31 15.22 -19.54
CA PHE A 333 18.03 15.21 -20.99
C PHE A 333 18.94 14.25 -21.76
N ASP A 334 20.00 13.73 -21.14
CA ASP A 334 20.98 12.82 -21.77
C ASP A 334 21.15 11.49 -20.99
N GLY A 335 20.52 11.35 -19.83
CA GLY A 335 20.60 10.18 -18.94
C GLY A 335 21.84 10.16 -18.05
N MET A 336 22.78 11.11 -18.23
CA MET A 336 24.07 11.16 -17.53
C MET A 336 24.15 12.37 -16.58
N ASN A 337 23.78 13.55 -17.07
CA ASN A 337 23.81 14.79 -16.33
C ASN A 337 22.46 15.00 -15.63
N TRP A 338 22.43 14.76 -14.33
CA TRP A 338 21.22 14.86 -13.51
C TRP A 338 21.12 16.20 -12.79
N ILE A 339 19.94 16.82 -12.87
CA ILE A 339 19.62 18.09 -12.21
C ILE A 339 18.51 17.84 -11.20
N ASP A 340 18.84 18.08 -9.93
CA ASP A 340 17.89 18.08 -8.83
C ASP A 340 16.94 19.27 -8.91
N LEU A 341 15.64 19.02 -8.73
CA LEU A 341 14.67 20.09 -8.58
C LEU A 341 14.73 20.65 -7.15
N PRO A 342 14.70 21.98 -6.94
CA PRO A 342 14.95 22.60 -5.63
C PRO A 342 13.72 22.53 -4.71
N VAL A 343 13.09 21.36 -4.60
CA VAL A 343 11.92 21.09 -3.77
C VAL A 343 12.10 19.75 -3.08
N THR A 344 12.12 19.76 -1.74
CA THR A 344 12.11 18.54 -0.93
C THR A 344 10.67 18.24 -0.53
N PHE A 345 10.22 17.02 -0.81
CA PHE A 345 8.89 16.55 -0.44
C PHE A 345 8.95 15.68 0.81
N GLU A 346 7.83 15.62 1.53
CA GLU A 346 7.72 14.87 2.77
C GLU A 346 7.01 13.52 2.53
N SER A 347 7.69 12.41 2.77
CA SER A 347 7.17 11.06 2.53
C SER A 347 5.94 10.75 3.37
N TYR A 348 5.83 11.34 4.57
CA TYR A 348 4.70 11.09 5.47
C TYR A 348 3.35 11.52 4.86
N LYS A 349 3.32 12.45 3.90
CA LYS A 349 2.09 12.86 3.23
C LYS A 349 1.48 11.76 2.35
N LEU A 350 2.29 10.77 1.98
CA LEU A 350 1.86 9.58 1.23
C LEU A 350 1.74 8.36 2.17
N SER A 351 1.20 8.55 3.37
CA SER A 351 1.02 7.47 4.36
C SER A 351 -0.43 7.32 4.81
N ASP A 352 -0.78 6.11 5.27
CA ASP A 352 -2.10 5.80 5.83
C ASP A 352 -2.52 6.79 6.94
N ASP A 353 -1.55 7.21 7.75
CA ASP A 353 -1.77 8.02 8.95
C ASP A 353 -2.04 9.51 8.63
N TYR A 354 -1.64 9.99 7.44
CA TYR A 354 -1.85 11.38 7.02
C TYR A 354 -3.22 11.62 6.37
N ILE A 355 -3.84 10.58 5.82
CA ILE A 355 -5.09 10.73 5.07
C ILE A 355 -6.28 10.97 6.02
N LYS A 356 -6.98 12.09 5.81
CA LYS A 356 -8.06 12.57 6.69
C LYS A 356 -9.31 11.68 6.74
N SER A 357 -9.66 11.01 5.65
CA SER A 357 -10.95 10.31 5.49
C SER A 357 -11.11 9.05 6.37
N ARG A 358 -10.08 8.64 7.12
CA ARG A 358 -9.96 7.35 7.84
C ARG A 358 -10.00 6.09 6.95
N ALA A 359 -10.47 6.19 5.71
CA ALA A 359 -10.41 5.15 4.68
C ALA A 359 -9.07 5.23 3.93
N ALA A 360 -8.01 4.76 4.61
CA ALA A 360 -6.62 4.85 4.17
C ALA A 360 -5.93 3.51 4.43
N PHE A 361 -6.00 2.62 3.44
CA PHE A 361 -5.77 1.17 3.62
C PHE A 361 -4.82 0.59 2.57
N THR A 362 -4.06 1.44 1.88
CA THR A 362 -3.14 1.05 0.80
C THR A 362 -1.68 1.22 1.25
N GLY A 363 -1.07 2.34 0.89
CA GLY A 363 0.37 2.60 0.92
C GLY A 363 0.78 3.43 -0.29
N ALA A 364 1.98 4.01 -0.26
CA ALA A 364 2.54 4.78 -1.37
C ALA A 364 2.93 3.88 -2.55
N PHE A 365 2.73 4.41 -3.75
CA PHE A 365 3.12 3.82 -5.02
C PHE A 365 4.02 4.81 -5.79
N VAL A 366 4.85 4.29 -6.68
CA VAL A 366 5.60 5.05 -7.67
C VAL A 366 5.33 4.48 -9.07
N GLY A 367 5.10 5.33 -10.06
CA GLY A 367 4.69 4.85 -11.39
C GLY A 367 4.72 5.86 -12.51
N MET A 368 4.34 5.38 -13.69
CA MET A 368 4.30 6.11 -14.96
C MET A 368 2.86 6.44 -15.31
N HIS A 369 2.61 7.71 -15.65
CA HIS A 369 1.28 8.22 -15.94
C HIS A 369 1.26 9.02 -17.23
N CYS A 370 0.16 8.91 -17.99
CA CYS A 370 -0.16 9.81 -19.10
C CYS A 370 -1.60 10.32 -18.99
N ARG A 371 -1.79 11.63 -19.12
CA ARG A 371 -3.08 12.29 -19.21
C ARG A 371 -3.20 12.97 -20.56
N ASP A 372 -4.39 12.88 -21.13
CA ASP A 372 -4.83 13.74 -22.23
C ASP A 372 -6.24 14.24 -21.95
N GLY A 373 -6.32 15.43 -21.34
CA GLY A 373 -7.59 16.09 -21.04
C GLY A 373 -8.30 16.66 -22.29
N SER A 374 -7.63 16.69 -23.44
CA SER A 374 -8.19 17.20 -24.70
C SER A 374 -8.95 16.12 -25.48
N GLY A 375 -8.75 14.85 -25.15
CA GLY A 375 -9.38 13.73 -25.84
C GLY A 375 -8.81 13.44 -27.22
N GLN A 376 -7.59 13.89 -27.51
CA GLN A 376 -6.90 13.69 -28.80
C GLN A 376 -6.17 12.35 -28.89
N ASN A 377 -6.20 11.56 -27.82
CA ASN A 377 -5.50 10.28 -27.70
C ASN A 377 -3.98 10.42 -27.87
N ASN A 378 -3.41 11.55 -27.43
CA ASN A 378 -1.96 11.71 -27.36
C ASN A 378 -1.38 10.68 -26.37
N TYR A 379 -0.11 10.30 -26.55
CA TYR A 379 0.48 9.17 -25.83
C TYR A 379 1.92 9.45 -25.41
N ALA A 380 2.37 8.76 -24.38
CA ALA A 380 3.75 8.77 -23.90
C ALA A 380 4.37 7.37 -24.02
N ASP A 381 5.61 7.31 -24.53
CA ASP A 381 6.40 6.09 -24.63
C ASP A 381 7.44 6.07 -23.51
N PHE A 382 7.32 5.13 -22.58
CA PHE A 382 8.29 4.89 -21.51
C PHE A 382 9.23 3.76 -21.92
N ASP A 383 10.53 4.05 -22.04
CA ASP A 383 11.58 3.12 -22.49
C ASP A 383 11.93 2.10 -21.39
N TYR A 384 11.91 2.53 -20.13
CA TYR A 384 12.12 1.63 -19.00
C TYR A 384 11.49 2.17 -17.72
N PHE A 385 11.42 1.30 -16.71
CA PHE A 385 11.16 1.68 -15.33
C PHE A 385 12.15 1.01 -14.38
N LEU A 386 12.92 1.81 -13.65
CA LEU A 386 13.88 1.36 -12.66
C LEU A 386 13.31 1.49 -11.24
N TYR A 387 13.57 0.48 -10.41
CA TYR A 387 13.31 0.49 -8.98
C TYR A 387 14.45 -0.21 -8.24
N LYS A 388 15.26 0.58 -7.53
CA LYS A 388 16.46 0.13 -6.81
C LYS A 388 16.38 0.54 -5.35
N GLU A 389 16.36 -0.43 -4.44
CA GLU A 389 16.59 -0.19 -3.00
C GLU A 389 18.02 0.33 -2.77
N LEU A 390 18.18 1.28 -1.84
CA LEU A 390 19.46 1.92 -1.52
C LEU A 390 20.15 1.34 -0.29
#